data_AF-A0A8C2HC94-F1
#
_entry.id   AF-A0A8C2HC94-F1
#
_cell.length_a   1.000
_cell.length_b   1.000
_cell.length_c   1.000
_cell.angle_alpha   90.00
_cell.angle_beta   90.00
_cell.angle_gamma   90.00
#
_symmetry.space_group_name_H-M   'P 1'
#
loop_
_entity.id
_entity.type
_entity.pdbx_description
1 polymer ?
#
loop_
_entity_poly.entity_id
_entity_poly.type
_entity_poly.pdbx_seq_one_letter_code
_entity_poly.pdbx_strand_id
1 'polypeptide(L)'
;MYGRYTQELGAYAKEEAARLREDGALRRTTSVRGQAPELMEYEKDPCAKCQVCTSWCRKFLISRVGEDWIFLILLGLLMALVSWAMDYTIAFCQQAQKWMYGGLHNNILLQYLAWVTYPVVLITFSAGFTQILAPQAVGSGIPEMKTILRGVVLKEYLTFKTFVAKVIGLTCALGSGMPLGKEGPFVHVASLCAALLSKFMALFGGIYLNELRNTEMLSAACAVGVGCCFAAPIGGVLFSIEVTSTFFAVRNYWRGFFAATFSAFIFRVLAVWNKDEETITALFKTRFRLDFPFDLQELPAFAVLGIASGFGGALFVYLNRIIVESMRKQKTINKFLLKNEVPQAWKHPQVGVFITLLLFIVMKFWMSALATTMPVPCGAFMPVFLIGM
;
A
#
# COMPACT_ATOMS: atom_id res chain seq x y z
N MET A 1 -28.80 -20.43 32.95
CA MET A 1 -28.72 -19.07 33.54
C MET A 1 -28.71 -18.01 32.44
N TYR A 2 -29.82 -17.86 31.70
CA TYR A 2 -29.98 -16.79 30.69
C TYR A 2 -31.44 -16.34 30.75
N GLY A 3 -31.69 -15.05 30.99
CA GLY A 3 -33.04 -14.48 30.87
C GLY A 3 -33.49 -13.39 31.84
N ARG A 4 -32.62 -12.66 32.55
CA ARG A 4 -33.06 -11.65 33.54
C ARG A 4 -32.29 -10.32 33.59
N TYR A 5 -31.76 -9.81 32.46
CA TYR A 5 -30.96 -8.56 32.46
C TYR A 5 -31.28 -7.55 31.35
N THR A 6 -32.45 -7.60 30.71
CA THR A 6 -32.80 -6.62 29.64
C THR A 6 -33.73 -5.50 30.11
N GLN A 7 -34.57 -5.71 31.13
CA GLN A 7 -35.52 -4.68 31.59
C GLN A 7 -34.90 -3.60 32.49
N GLU A 8 -33.84 -3.91 33.26
CA GLU A 8 -33.23 -2.94 34.20
C GLU A 8 -32.33 -1.90 33.50
N LEU A 9 -31.65 -2.26 32.42
CA LEU A 9 -30.77 -1.36 31.67
C LEU A 9 -31.53 -0.19 31.02
N GLY A 10 -32.76 -0.43 30.55
CA GLY A 10 -33.61 0.61 29.95
C GLY A 10 -34.13 1.61 30.99
N ALA A 11 -34.43 1.14 32.20
CA ALA A 11 -34.83 2.00 33.32
C ALA A 11 -33.65 2.85 33.81
N TYR A 12 -32.48 2.22 33.97
CA TYR A 12 -31.24 2.89 34.36
C TYR A 12 -30.83 3.97 33.33
N ALA A 13 -30.91 3.67 32.03
CA ALA A 13 -30.60 4.64 30.99
C ALA A 13 -31.57 5.83 30.97
N LYS A 14 -32.85 5.62 31.33
CA LYS A 14 -33.84 6.70 31.46
C LYS A 14 -33.58 7.59 32.68
N GLU A 15 -33.24 7.00 33.83
CA GLU A 15 -32.89 7.76 35.04
C GLU A 15 -31.61 8.58 34.84
N GLU A 16 -30.59 8.00 34.20
CA GLU A 16 -29.33 8.70 33.96
C GLU A 16 -29.50 9.84 32.94
N ALA A 17 -30.34 9.65 31.92
CA ALA A 17 -30.71 10.71 30.98
C ALA A 17 -31.53 11.84 31.63
N ALA A 18 -32.35 11.53 32.64
CA ALA A 18 -33.09 12.54 33.41
C ALA A 18 -32.14 13.38 34.28
N ARG A 19 -31.20 12.74 34.98
CA ARG A 19 -30.17 13.44 35.78
C ARG A 19 -29.34 14.40 34.93
N LEU A 20 -28.88 13.97 33.76
CA LEU A 20 -28.09 14.81 32.84
C LEU A 20 -28.87 16.04 32.32
N ARG A 21 -30.21 15.94 32.19
CA ARG A 21 -31.07 17.07 31.80
C ARG A 21 -31.22 18.09 32.92
N GLU A 22 -31.37 17.65 34.17
CA GLU A 22 -31.48 18.54 35.33
C GLU A 22 -30.16 19.28 35.58
N ASP A 23 -29.02 18.58 35.47
CA ASP A 23 -27.69 19.17 35.66
C ASP A 23 -27.34 20.18 34.55
N GLY A 24 -27.80 19.93 33.32
CA GLY A 24 -27.72 20.86 32.20
C GLY A 24 -28.61 22.09 32.33
N ALA A 25 -29.80 21.94 32.94
CA ALA A 25 -30.70 23.06 33.23
C ALA A 25 -30.15 23.94 34.37
N LEU A 26 -29.59 23.33 35.42
CA LEU A 26 -28.98 24.06 36.53
C LEU A 26 -27.81 24.93 36.05
N ARG A 27 -26.91 24.38 35.22
CA ARG A 27 -25.80 25.13 34.60
C ARG A 27 -26.25 26.28 33.70
N ARG A 28 -27.38 26.15 32.99
CA ARG A 28 -27.96 27.25 32.20
C ARG A 28 -28.48 28.37 33.09
N THR A 29 -29.08 28.02 34.22
CA THR A 29 -29.64 29.03 35.14
C THR A 29 -28.55 29.84 35.87
N THR A 30 -27.41 29.21 36.20
CA THR A 30 -26.25 29.91 36.79
C THR A 30 -25.54 30.83 35.79
N SER A 31 -25.55 30.50 34.50
CA SER A 31 -24.96 31.34 33.44
C SER A 31 -25.76 32.61 33.14
N VAL A 32 -27.07 32.63 33.42
CA VAL A 32 -27.97 33.75 33.04
C VAL A 32 -28.01 34.85 34.12
N ARG A 33 -27.56 34.59 35.35
CA ARG A 33 -27.67 35.54 36.47
C ARG A 33 -26.51 36.56 36.57
N GLY A 34 -25.54 36.52 35.65
CA GLY A 34 -24.27 37.26 35.76
C GLY A 34 -24.10 38.54 34.92
N GLN A 35 -25.05 38.93 34.06
CA GLN A 35 -24.90 40.12 33.22
C GLN A 35 -26.20 40.91 33.09
N ALA A 36 -26.34 41.96 33.88
CA ALA A 36 -27.25 43.06 33.57
C ALA A 36 -26.54 43.99 32.58
N PRO A 37 -27.12 44.30 31.39
CA PRO A 37 -26.51 45.23 30.46
C PRO A 37 -27.02 46.66 30.69
N GLU A 38 -26.09 47.61 30.77
CA GLU A 38 -26.36 49.03 30.54
C GLU A 38 -26.92 49.22 29.12
N LEU A 39 -27.94 50.08 29.00
CA LEU A 39 -28.54 50.48 27.73
C LEU A 39 -27.51 51.24 26.87
N MET A 40 -27.10 50.64 25.76
CA MET A 40 -26.71 51.38 24.56
C MET A 40 -27.63 50.96 23.42
N GLU A 41 -28.37 51.94 22.90
CA GLU A 41 -29.15 51.81 21.68
C GLU A 41 -28.21 51.44 20.53
N TYR A 42 -28.37 50.23 20.01
CA TYR A 42 -27.70 49.75 18.79
C TYR A 42 -28.77 49.47 17.75
N GLU A 43 -28.73 50.26 16.69
CA GLU A 43 -29.58 50.15 15.50
C GLU A 43 -29.49 48.72 14.91
N LYS A 44 -30.66 48.13 14.64
CA LYS A 44 -30.78 46.74 14.18
C LYS A 44 -30.47 46.63 12.69
N ASP A 45 -29.27 46.16 12.36
CA ASP A 45 -28.99 45.57 11.05
C ASP A 45 -29.01 44.03 11.10
N PRO A 46 -29.91 43.33 10.38
CA PRO A 46 -29.99 41.87 10.35
C PRO A 46 -28.79 41.18 9.69
N CYS A 47 -27.87 41.91 9.05
CA CYS A 47 -26.84 41.36 8.17
C CYS A 47 -25.48 41.08 8.87
N ALA A 48 -25.25 41.65 10.07
CA ALA A 48 -23.94 41.56 10.74
C ALA A 48 -23.65 40.18 11.37
N LYS A 49 -24.68 39.47 11.86
CA LYS A 49 -24.51 38.13 12.47
C LYS A 49 -24.12 37.05 11.46
N CYS A 50 -24.53 37.20 10.20
CA CYS A 50 -24.20 36.26 9.14
C CYS A 50 -22.75 36.42 8.66
N GLN A 51 -22.19 37.63 8.70
CA GLN A 51 -20.83 37.91 8.22
C GLN A 51 -19.75 37.42 9.20
N VAL A 52 -20.01 37.55 10.52
CA VAL A 52 -19.10 37.03 11.57
C VAL A 52 -19.11 35.49 11.59
N CYS A 53 -20.29 34.87 11.51
CA CYS A 53 -20.43 33.41 11.46
C CYS A 53 -19.82 32.83 10.17
N THR A 54 -20.00 33.48 9.02
CA THR A 54 -19.37 33.08 7.75
C THR A 54 -17.85 33.29 7.79
N SER A 55 -17.33 34.33 8.43
CA SER A 55 -15.88 34.55 8.57
C SER A 55 -15.22 33.53 9.50
N TRP A 56 -15.92 33.12 10.56
CA TRP A 56 -15.47 32.11 11.52
C TRP A 56 -15.56 30.72 10.90
N CYS A 57 -16.67 30.38 10.23
CA CYS A 57 -16.78 29.16 9.42
C CYS A 57 -15.77 29.13 8.28
N ARG A 58 -15.46 30.25 7.63
CA ARG A 58 -14.44 30.33 6.56
C ARG A 58 -13.04 30.13 7.11
N LYS A 59 -12.68 30.76 8.24
CA LYS A 59 -11.39 30.52 8.92
C LYS A 59 -11.29 29.10 9.46
N PHE A 60 -12.39 28.54 10.00
CA PHE A 60 -12.45 27.18 10.51
C PHE A 60 -12.37 26.13 9.39
N LEU A 61 -13.12 26.33 8.29
CA LEU A 61 -13.03 25.52 7.06
C LEU A 61 -11.62 25.59 6.49
N ILE A 62 -11.06 26.78 6.26
CA ILE A 62 -9.73 26.91 5.66
C ILE A 62 -8.64 26.33 6.57
N SER A 63 -8.73 26.49 7.89
CA SER A 63 -7.75 25.90 8.83
C SER A 63 -7.87 24.37 8.90
N ARG A 64 -9.07 23.82 9.15
CA ARG A 64 -9.26 22.37 9.32
C ARG A 64 -9.24 21.59 8.02
N VAL A 65 -9.91 22.09 6.98
CA VAL A 65 -9.90 21.45 5.66
C VAL A 65 -8.52 21.60 5.04
N GLY A 66 -7.87 22.76 5.20
CA GLY A 66 -6.49 22.98 4.75
C GLY A 66 -5.50 22.01 5.39
N GLU A 67 -5.58 21.76 6.69
CA GLU A 67 -4.72 20.79 7.38
C GLU A 67 -4.76 19.39 6.77
N ASP A 68 -5.95 18.86 6.45
CA ASP A 68 -6.09 17.54 5.85
C ASP A 68 -5.49 17.48 4.44
N TRP A 69 -5.65 18.52 3.61
CA TRP A 69 -5.04 18.57 2.29
C TRP A 69 -3.51 18.71 2.35
N ILE A 70 -2.98 19.50 3.30
CA ILE A 70 -1.54 19.62 3.54
C ILE A 70 -0.97 18.26 3.94
N PHE A 71 -1.66 17.52 4.81
CA PHE A 71 -1.27 16.15 5.17
C PHE A 71 -1.18 15.24 3.93
N LEU A 72 -2.17 15.29 3.04
CA LEU A 72 -2.21 14.48 1.82
C LEU A 72 -1.10 14.84 0.82
N ILE A 73 -0.79 16.14 0.66
CA ILE A 73 0.34 16.60 -0.16
C ILE A 73 1.65 16.05 0.39
N LEU A 74 1.87 16.19 1.70
CA LEU A 74 3.08 15.74 2.36
C LEU A 74 3.23 14.22 2.32
N LEU A 75 2.12 13.48 2.48
CA LEU A 75 2.09 12.03 2.30
C LEU A 75 2.46 11.64 0.86
N GLY A 76 1.87 12.29 -0.15
CA GLY A 76 2.18 12.03 -1.56
C GLY A 76 3.64 12.32 -1.92
N LEU A 77 4.19 13.43 -1.43
CA LEU A 77 5.60 13.81 -1.58
C LEU A 77 6.52 12.77 -0.95
N LEU A 78 6.26 12.42 0.32
CA LEU A 78 7.07 11.44 1.06
C LEU A 78 7.07 10.09 0.35
N MET A 79 5.91 9.63 -0.12
CA MET A 79 5.80 8.35 -0.83
C MET A 79 6.50 8.35 -2.18
N ALA A 80 6.44 9.45 -2.92
CA ALA A 80 7.16 9.58 -4.19
C ALA A 80 8.68 9.52 -3.97
N LEU A 81 9.19 10.20 -2.95
CA LEU A 81 10.61 10.17 -2.59
C LEU A 81 11.07 8.78 -2.14
N VAL A 82 10.27 8.11 -1.31
CA VAL A 82 10.55 6.73 -0.86
C VAL A 82 10.55 5.77 -2.04
N SER A 83 9.59 5.86 -2.97
CA SER A 83 9.54 5.00 -4.15
C SER A 83 10.73 5.25 -5.06
N TRP A 84 11.03 6.52 -5.35
CA TRP A 84 12.14 6.88 -6.22
C TRP A 84 13.49 6.42 -5.66
N ALA A 85 13.75 6.64 -4.37
CA ALA A 85 14.97 6.17 -3.71
C ALA A 85 15.08 4.64 -3.70
N MET A 86 13.96 3.93 -3.49
CA MET A 86 13.90 2.47 -3.55
C MET A 86 14.18 1.96 -4.96
N ASP A 87 13.56 2.54 -5.99
CA ASP A 87 13.74 2.12 -7.38
C ASP A 87 15.19 2.42 -7.86
N TYR A 88 15.74 3.57 -7.49
CA TYR A 88 17.13 3.93 -7.77
C TYR A 88 18.12 2.94 -7.13
N THR A 89 17.92 2.59 -5.86
CA THR A 89 18.77 1.61 -5.16
C THR A 89 18.64 0.20 -5.71
N ILE A 90 17.43 -0.24 -6.08
CA ILE A 90 17.20 -1.53 -6.76
C ILE A 90 17.92 -1.56 -8.10
N ALA A 91 17.80 -0.51 -8.92
CA ALA A 91 18.46 -0.41 -10.21
C ALA A 91 19.99 -0.46 -10.06
N PHE A 92 20.53 0.25 -9.07
CA PHE A 92 21.95 0.21 -8.75
C PHE A 92 22.42 -1.20 -8.35
N CYS A 93 21.68 -1.90 -7.49
CA CYS A 93 21.98 -3.29 -7.12
C CYS A 93 21.98 -4.21 -8.35
N GLN A 94 20.93 -4.17 -9.16
CA GLN A 94 20.84 -5.00 -10.36
C GLN A 94 21.92 -4.67 -11.40
N GLN A 95 22.31 -3.40 -11.51
CA GLN A 95 23.41 -3.00 -12.37
C GLN A 95 24.76 -3.51 -11.85
N ALA A 96 24.99 -3.47 -10.54
CA ALA A 96 26.16 -4.05 -9.91
C ALA A 96 26.24 -5.57 -10.15
N GLN A 97 25.11 -6.29 -10.08
CA GLN A 97 25.04 -7.71 -10.42
C GLN A 97 25.46 -7.98 -11.86
N LYS A 98 24.92 -7.21 -12.82
CA LYS A 98 25.25 -7.34 -14.25
C LYS A 98 26.73 -7.03 -14.50
N TRP A 99 27.25 -5.97 -13.88
CA TRP A 99 28.65 -5.57 -13.99
C TRP A 99 29.58 -6.66 -13.46
N MET A 100 29.29 -7.21 -12.28
CA MET A 100 30.04 -8.32 -11.71
C MET A 100 29.97 -9.56 -12.62
N TYR A 101 28.79 -9.96 -13.08
CA TYR A 101 28.64 -11.11 -13.98
C TYR A 101 29.39 -10.94 -15.31
N GLY A 102 29.38 -9.73 -15.89
CA GLY A 102 30.07 -9.41 -17.14
C GLY A 102 31.60 -9.35 -17.00
N GLY A 103 32.10 -8.88 -15.85
CA GLY A 103 33.54 -8.82 -15.57
C GLY A 103 34.21 -10.20 -15.49
N LEU A 104 33.46 -11.24 -15.13
CA LEU A 104 33.96 -12.61 -14.95
C LEU A 104 33.76 -13.54 -16.17
N HIS A 105 33.59 -12.98 -17.37
CA HIS A 105 33.33 -13.74 -18.61
C HIS A 105 34.38 -14.81 -18.95
N ASN A 106 35.62 -14.65 -18.49
CA ASN A 106 36.72 -15.58 -18.78
C ASN A 106 36.60 -16.92 -18.06
N ASN A 107 35.92 -16.98 -16.91
CA ASN A 107 35.86 -18.17 -16.07
C ASN A 107 34.41 -18.53 -15.74
N ILE A 108 33.91 -19.60 -16.37
CA ILE A 108 32.53 -20.08 -16.20
C ILE A 108 32.18 -20.38 -14.73
N LEU A 109 33.15 -20.90 -13.97
CA LEU A 109 32.95 -21.31 -12.58
C LEU A 109 32.79 -20.10 -11.66
N LEU A 110 33.64 -19.07 -11.81
CA LEU A 110 33.48 -17.84 -11.04
C LEU A 110 32.25 -17.05 -11.49
N GLN A 111 31.90 -17.08 -12.77
CA GLN A 111 30.69 -16.45 -13.29
C GLN A 111 29.42 -17.10 -12.69
N TYR A 112 29.40 -18.43 -12.57
CA TYR A 112 28.33 -19.17 -11.89
C TYR A 112 28.27 -18.83 -10.39
N LEU A 113 29.42 -18.83 -9.71
CA LEU A 113 29.48 -18.45 -8.29
C LEU A 113 28.99 -17.02 -8.07
N ALA A 114 29.37 -16.05 -8.90
CA ALA A 114 28.91 -14.67 -8.83
C ALA A 114 27.39 -14.56 -9.04
N TRP A 115 26.84 -15.34 -9.97
CA TRP A 115 25.41 -15.37 -10.27
C TRP A 115 24.57 -15.94 -9.12
N VAL A 116 25.05 -16.97 -8.43
CA VAL A 116 24.33 -17.60 -7.29
C VAL A 116 24.54 -16.84 -5.99
N THR A 117 25.78 -16.45 -5.68
CA THR A 117 26.11 -15.85 -4.38
C THR A 117 25.44 -14.48 -4.19
N TYR A 118 25.33 -13.67 -5.25
CA TYR A 118 24.77 -12.33 -5.15
C TYR A 118 23.29 -12.31 -4.68
N PRO A 119 22.35 -13.03 -5.34
CA PRO A 119 20.98 -13.10 -4.85
C PRO A 119 20.86 -13.76 -3.48
N VAL A 120 21.65 -14.79 -3.19
CA VAL A 120 21.62 -15.49 -1.90
C VAL A 120 22.02 -14.57 -0.75
N VAL A 121 23.11 -13.79 -0.90
CA VAL A 121 23.54 -12.83 0.11
C VAL A 121 22.49 -11.74 0.33
N LEU A 122 21.90 -11.19 -0.74
CA LEU A 122 20.89 -10.13 -0.60
C LEU A 122 19.58 -10.63 0.03
N ILE A 123 19.12 -11.82 -0.33
CA ILE A 123 17.90 -12.41 0.24
C ILE A 123 18.11 -12.83 1.69
N THR A 124 19.26 -13.42 2.03
CA THR A 124 19.59 -13.76 3.42
C THR A 124 19.75 -12.51 4.28
N PHE A 125 20.36 -11.45 3.75
CA PHE A 125 20.42 -10.15 4.43
C PHE A 125 19.02 -9.55 4.64
N SER A 126 18.16 -9.56 3.61
CA SER A 126 16.78 -9.08 3.71
C SER A 126 15.98 -9.83 4.78
N ALA A 127 16.02 -11.16 4.75
CA ALA A 127 15.34 -12.01 5.73
C ALA A 127 15.91 -11.80 7.14
N GLY A 128 17.24 -11.82 7.30
CA GLY A 128 17.89 -11.61 8.59
C GLY A 128 17.58 -10.24 9.19
N PHE A 129 17.72 -9.17 8.40
CA PHE A 129 17.46 -7.80 8.83
C PHE A 129 16.00 -7.60 9.26
N THR A 130 15.05 -8.12 8.49
CA THR A 130 13.62 -7.99 8.82
C THR A 130 13.25 -8.80 10.06
N GLN A 131 13.77 -10.01 10.23
CA GLN A 131 13.52 -10.82 11.42
C GLN A 131 14.12 -10.23 12.70
N ILE A 132 15.31 -9.64 12.61
CA ILE A 132 15.99 -9.03 13.77
C ILE A 132 15.31 -7.71 14.17
N LEU A 133 14.99 -6.84 13.20
CA LEU A 133 14.49 -5.50 13.51
C LEU A 133 12.99 -5.46 13.79
N ALA A 134 12.18 -6.13 12.95
CA ALA A 134 10.73 -6.14 13.09
C ALA A 134 10.11 -7.33 12.32
N PRO A 135 9.84 -8.49 12.96
CA PRO A 135 9.30 -9.66 12.28
C PRO A 135 7.92 -9.41 11.65
N GLN A 136 7.19 -8.39 12.15
CA GLN A 136 5.91 -7.94 11.59
C GLN A 136 6.03 -7.32 10.18
N ALA A 137 7.24 -6.98 9.73
CA ALA A 137 7.47 -6.40 8.41
C ALA A 137 7.40 -7.43 7.27
N VAL A 138 7.47 -8.73 7.57
CA VAL A 138 7.50 -9.83 6.60
C VAL A 138 6.22 -9.87 5.74
N GLY A 139 6.36 -10.29 4.48
CA GLY A 139 5.25 -10.43 3.55
C GLY A 139 4.67 -9.10 3.04
N SER A 140 3.48 -9.18 2.44
CA SER A 140 2.87 -8.04 1.73
C SER A 140 2.33 -6.96 2.66
N GLY A 141 1.70 -7.28 3.78
CA GLY A 141 1.03 -6.30 4.64
C GLY A 141 -0.36 -5.86 4.19
N ILE A 142 -0.82 -6.22 2.97
CA ILE A 142 -2.19 -5.94 2.52
C ILE A 142 -3.25 -6.63 3.40
N PRO A 143 -3.14 -7.94 3.72
CA PRO A 143 -4.12 -8.61 4.58
C PRO A 143 -4.24 -7.95 5.95
N GLU A 144 -3.11 -7.55 6.54
CA GLU A 144 -3.04 -6.88 7.84
C GLU A 144 -3.65 -5.48 7.76
N MET A 145 -3.35 -4.70 6.71
CA MET A 145 -3.99 -3.40 6.49
C MET A 145 -5.50 -3.52 6.34
N LYS A 146 -6.00 -4.56 5.65
CA LYS A 146 -7.43 -4.86 5.56
C LYS A 146 -8.05 -5.14 6.92
N THR A 147 -7.34 -5.82 7.82
CA THR A 147 -7.83 -6.04 9.20
C THR A 147 -7.85 -4.74 10.02
N ILE A 148 -6.84 -3.87 9.87
CA ILE A 148 -6.78 -2.57 10.55
C ILE A 148 -7.92 -1.65 10.10
N LEU A 149 -8.19 -1.58 8.81
CA LEU A 149 -9.27 -0.76 8.25
C LEU A 149 -10.67 -1.30 8.59
N ARG A 150 -10.78 -2.57 9.00
CA ARG A 150 -11.99 -3.16 9.60
C ARG A 150 -12.14 -2.87 11.10
N GLY A 151 -11.20 -2.16 11.72
CA GLY A 151 -11.22 -1.79 13.13
C GLY A 151 -10.41 -2.70 14.06
N VAL A 152 -9.68 -3.69 13.54
CA VAL A 152 -8.82 -4.56 14.37
C VAL A 152 -7.46 -3.89 14.57
N VAL A 153 -7.18 -3.44 15.79
CA VAL A 153 -5.90 -2.79 16.12
C VAL A 153 -4.80 -3.83 16.33
N LEU A 154 -3.91 -3.96 15.35
CA LEU A 154 -2.69 -4.76 15.46
C LEU A 154 -1.61 -3.95 16.20
N LYS A 155 -1.24 -4.41 17.41
CA LYS A 155 -0.18 -3.77 18.21
C LYS A 155 1.17 -3.82 17.48
N GLU A 156 1.91 -2.73 17.55
CA GLU A 156 3.28 -2.60 17.01
C GLU A 156 3.44 -2.76 15.49
N TYR A 157 2.35 -2.85 14.74
CA TYR A 157 2.40 -3.00 13.29
C TYR A 157 2.78 -1.69 12.58
N LEU A 158 2.23 -0.56 13.05
CA LEU A 158 2.43 0.78 12.47
C LEU A 158 3.51 1.59 13.24
N THR A 159 4.76 1.12 13.19
CA THR A 159 5.88 1.73 13.92
C THR A 159 7.01 2.20 12.99
N PHE A 160 7.87 3.08 13.48
CA PHE A 160 9.03 3.52 12.69
C PHE A 160 10.02 2.37 12.44
N LYS A 161 10.13 1.43 13.40
CA LYS A 161 10.96 0.23 13.26
C LYS A 161 10.49 -0.66 12.10
N THR A 162 9.17 -0.88 11.98
CA THR A 162 8.61 -1.67 10.87
C THR A 162 8.78 -0.96 9.53
N PHE A 163 8.70 0.38 9.48
CA PHE A 163 9.00 1.17 8.28
C PHE A 163 10.43 0.94 7.77
N VAL A 164 11.43 1.14 8.63
CA VAL A 164 12.85 0.97 8.25
C VAL A 164 13.14 -0.49 7.85
N ALA A 165 12.64 -1.45 8.63
CA ALA A 165 12.78 -2.88 8.33
C ALA A 165 12.21 -3.22 6.94
N LYS A 166 11.00 -2.73 6.65
CA LYS A 166 10.28 -3.08 5.42
C LYS A 166 10.90 -2.42 4.18
N VAL A 167 11.31 -1.15 4.27
CA VAL A 167 11.95 -0.43 3.15
C VAL A 167 13.27 -1.10 2.78
N ILE A 168 14.20 -1.28 3.73
CA ILE A 168 15.52 -1.86 3.46
C ILE A 168 15.39 -3.33 3.04
N GLY A 169 14.57 -4.11 3.74
CA GLY A 169 14.34 -5.51 3.41
C GLY A 169 13.78 -5.68 2.00
N LEU A 170 12.82 -4.84 1.60
CA LEU A 170 12.22 -4.90 0.27
C LEU A 170 13.20 -4.46 -0.82
N THR A 171 13.97 -3.40 -0.60
CA THR A 171 15.04 -2.95 -1.51
C THR A 171 16.03 -4.08 -1.77
N CYS A 172 16.52 -4.76 -0.73
CA CYS A 172 17.46 -5.87 -0.88
C CYS A 172 16.81 -7.09 -1.57
N ALA A 173 15.54 -7.38 -1.26
CA ALA A 173 14.82 -8.49 -1.87
C ALA A 173 14.63 -8.27 -3.39
N LEU A 174 14.28 -7.06 -3.82
CA LEU A 174 14.11 -6.73 -5.24
C LEU A 174 15.45 -6.48 -5.96
N GLY A 175 16.46 -5.96 -5.24
CA GLY A 175 17.83 -5.83 -5.71
C GLY A 175 18.47 -7.18 -6.05
N SER A 176 18.00 -8.28 -5.45
CA SER A 176 18.46 -9.65 -5.75
C SER A 176 18.05 -10.16 -7.14
N GLY A 177 17.08 -9.52 -7.79
CA GLY A 177 16.52 -9.98 -9.07
C GLY A 177 15.52 -11.14 -8.96
N MET A 178 15.14 -11.54 -7.75
CA MET A 178 14.08 -12.54 -7.53
C MET A 178 12.74 -12.06 -8.10
N PRO A 179 11.87 -12.98 -8.58
CA PRO A 179 10.54 -12.64 -9.11
C PRO A 179 9.58 -12.26 -7.97
N LEU A 180 9.80 -11.08 -7.40
CA LEU A 180 9.05 -10.47 -6.31
C LEU A 180 8.56 -9.08 -6.76
N GLY A 181 7.51 -8.56 -6.14
CA GLY A 181 7.02 -7.20 -6.39
C GLY A 181 7.10 -6.30 -5.15
N LYS A 182 7.33 -5.00 -5.33
CA LYS A 182 7.20 -3.99 -4.25
C LYS A 182 5.75 -3.64 -3.90
N GLU A 183 4.86 -3.79 -4.87
CA GLU A 183 3.47 -3.30 -4.86
C GLU A 183 2.73 -3.53 -3.53
N GLY A 184 2.65 -4.79 -3.10
CA GLY A 184 1.97 -5.16 -1.87
C GLY A 184 2.60 -4.53 -0.62
N PRO A 185 3.88 -4.80 -0.34
CA PRO A 185 4.64 -4.16 0.72
C PRO A 185 4.55 -2.63 0.74
N PHE A 186 4.48 -2.00 -0.43
CA PHE A 186 4.46 -0.55 -0.55
C PHE A 186 3.15 0.08 -0.06
N VAL A 187 2.03 -0.65 -0.15
CA VAL A 187 0.75 -0.25 0.51
C VAL A 187 0.93 -0.14 2.02
N HIS A 188 1.66 -1.11 2.62
CA HIS A 188 1.96 -1.07 4.04
C HIS A 188 2.95 0.06 4.37
N VAL A 189 3.99 0.26 3.56
CA VAL A 189 4.94 1.39 3.71
C VAL A 189 4.19 2.73 3.66
N ALA A 190 3.22 2.90 2.76
CA ALA A 190 2.41 4.11 2.70
C ALA A 190 1.58 4.33 3.96
N SER A 191 0.98 3.27 4.48
CA SER A 191 0.21 3.31 5.73
C SER A 191 1.09 3.61 6.94
N LEU A 192 2.33 3.12 6.94
CA LEU A 192 3.36 3.46 7.93
C LEU A 192 3.75 4.93 7.85
N CYS A 193 4.00 5.46 6.65
CA CYS A 193 4.26 6.88 6.42
C CYS A 193 3.10 7.75 6.92
N ALA A 194 1.85 7.38 6.63
CA ALA A 194 0.69 8.11 7.11
C ALA A 194 0.55 8.08 8.63
N ALA A 195 0.81 6.93 9.27
CA ALA A 195 0.77 6.82 10.73
C ALA A 195 1.89 7.64 11.41
N LEU A 196 3.10 7.62 10.85
CA LEU A 196 4.23 8.42 11.35
C LEU A 196 3.99 9.92 11.13
N LEU A 197 3.47 10.28 9.97
CA LEU A 197 3.15 11.67 9.65
C LEU A 197 2.01 12.20 10.53
N SER A 198 1.03 11.36 10.87
CA SER A 198 -0.06 11.73 11.78
C SER A 198 0.46 12.02 13.18
N LYS A 199 1.42 11.22 13.66
CA LYS A 199 2.12 11.47 14.94
C LYS A 199 2.95 12.74 14.90
N PHE A 200 3.65 12.99 13.79
CA PHE A 200 4.44 14.20 13.60
C PHE A 200 3.54 15.45 13.60
N MET A 201 2.44 15.45 12.85
CA MET A 201 1.47 16.55 12.82
C MET A 201 0.79 16.77 14.17
N ALA A 202 0.56 15.70 14.95
CA ALA A 202 0.01 15.83 16.30
C ALA A 202 0.92 16.63 17.26
N LEU A 203 2.24 16.68 17.01
CA LEU A 203 3.18 17.51 17.77
C LEU A 203 3.00 19.01 17.47
N PHE A 204 2.56 19.37 16.27
CA PHE A 204 2.38 20.76 15.81
C PHE A 204 0.93 21.26 15.93
N GLY A 205 -0.04 20.37 16.16
CA GLY A 205 -1.44 20.72 16.38
C GLY A 205 -2.23 19.51 16.89
N GLY A 206 -2.70 19.57 18.13
CA GLY A 206 -3.28 18.45 18.91
C GLY A 206 -4.61 17.86 18.42
N ILE A 207 -4.92 17.98 17.14
CA ILE A 207 -6.21 17.65 16.55
C ILE A 207 -6.20 16.26 15.86
N TYR A 208 -5.02 15.67 15.60
CA TYR A 208 -4.85 14.40 14.86
C TYR A 208 -5.08 13.12 15.67
N LEU A 209 -5.60 13.21 16.91
CA LEU A 209 -5.86 12.05 17.77
C LEU A 209 -7.15 11.27 17.47
N ASN A 210 -8.02 11.74 16.55
CA ASN A 210 -9.30 11.08 16.33
C ASN A 210 -9.14 9.77 15.53
N GLU A 211 -9.55 8.64 16.09
CA GLU A 211 -9.40 7.30 15.48
C GLU A 211 -10.04 7.24 14.09
N LEU A 212 -11.24 7.81 13.93
CA LEU A 212 -11.94 7.86 12.65
C LEU A 212 -11.09 8.57 11.59
N ARG A 213 -10.51 9.73 11.91
CA ARG A 213 -9.66 10.47 10.97
C ARG A 213 -8.39 9.69 10.63
N ASN A 214 -7.80 9.01 11.60
CA ASN A 214 -6.62 8.17 11.36
C ASN A 214 -6.95 7.03 10.37
N THR A 215 -8.10 6.37 10.52
CA THR A 215 -8.54 5.35 9.55
C THR A 215 -8.81 5.91 8.15
N GLU A 216 -9.39 7.11 8.04
CA GLU A 216 -9.57 7.80 6.75
C GLU A 216 -8.22 8.13 6.09
N MET A 217 -7.22 8.56 6.87
CA MET A 217 -5.88 8.85 6.36
C MET A 217 -5.11 7.58 5.95
N LEU A 218 -5.24 6.48 6.71
CA LEU A 218 -4.67 5.17 6.33
C LEU A 218 -5.28 4.65 5.03
N SER A 219 -6.58 4.84 4.85
CA SER A 219 -7.29 4.47 3.63
C SER A 219 -6.78 5.25 2.41
N ALA A 220 -6.59 6.57 2.55
CA ALA A 220 -5.94 7.39 1.52
C ALA A 220 -4.49 6.94 1.27
N ALA A 221 -3.74 6.58 2.31
CA ALA A 221 -2.37 6.10 2.19
C ALA A 221 -2.27 4.79 1.40
N CYS A 222 -3.20 3.85 1.60
CA CYS A 222 -3.26 2.63 0.80
C CYS A 222 -3.42 2.94 -0.70
N ALA A 223 -4.25 3.93 -1.06
CA ALA A 223 -4.40 4.38 -2.45
C ALA A 223 -3.13 5.04 -2.99
N VAL A 224 -2.45 5.87 -2.18
CA VAL A 224 -1.17 6.49 -2.54
C VAL A 224 -0.09 5.45 -2.79
N GLY A 225 0.01 4.42 -1.93
CA GLY A 225 1.02 3.37 -2.08
C GLY A 225 0.93 2.66 -3.43
N VAL A 226 -0.28 2.23 -3.82
CA VAL A 226 -0.51 1.57 -5.11
C VAL A 226 -0.36 2.56 -6.27
N GLY A 227 -0.95 3.74 -6.15
CA GLY A 227 -0.90 4.78 -7.20
C GLY A 227 0.52 5.25 -7.50
N CYS A 228 1.37 5.35 -6.48
CA CYS A 228 2.78 5.72 -6.61
C CYS A 228 3.59 4.63 -7.33
N CYS A 229 3.38 3.35 -7.02
CA CYS A 229 4.18 2.29 -7.62
C CYS A 229 3.93 2.10 -9.12
N PHE A 230 2.66 2.22 -9.54
CA PHE A 230 2.28 2.10 -10.95
C PHE A 230 2.27 3.43 -11.71
N ALA A 231 2.48 4.55 -11.01
CA ALA A 231 2.19 5.90 -11.52
C ALA A 231 0.77 6.01 -12.13
N ALA A 232 -0.18 5.26 -11.56
CA ALA A 232 -1.55 5.11 -12.05
C ALA A 232 -2.54 5.49 -10.94
N PRO A 233 -2.82 6.79 -10.73
CA PRO A 233 -3.56 7.25 -9.56
C PRO A 233 -5.01 6.74 -9.51
N ILE A 234 -5.70 6.69 -10.65
CA ILE A 234 -7.08 6.17 -10.72
C ILE A 234 -7.11 4.67 -10.37
N GLY A 235 -6.22 3.89 -10.99
CA GLY A 235 -6.11 2.45 -10.72
C GLY A 235 -5.74 2.16 -9.26
N GLY A 236 -4.82 2.93 -8.67
CA GLY A 236 -4.42 2.79 -7.28
C GLY A 236 -5.55 3.05 -6.27
N VAL A 237 -6.39 4.05 -6.53
CA VAL A 237 -7.56 4.34 -5.68
C VAL A 237 -8.62 3.24 -5.81
N LEU A 238 -8.93 2.80 -7.03
CA LEU A 238 -9.90 1.73 -7.26
C LEU A 238 -9.45 0.41 -6.61
N PHE A 239 -8.18 0.05 -6.79
CA PHE A 239 -7.59 -1.12 -6.14
C PHE A 239 -7.66 -1.00 -4.61
N SER A 240 -7.35 0.18 -4.05
CA SER A 240 -7.44 0.41 -2.62
C SER A 240 -8.87 0.19 -2.12
N ILE A 241 -9.88 0.71 -2.82
CA ILE A 241 -11.29 0.51 -2.46
C ILE A 241 -11.66 -0.96 -2.44
N GLU A 242 -11.34 -1.68 -3.52
CA GLU A 242 -11.69 -3.10 -3.70
C GLU A 242 -11.04 -4.00 -2.65
N VAL A 243 -9.77 -3.75 -2.33
CA VAL A 243 -8.99 -4.64 -1.48
C VAL A 243 -9.20 -4.35 0.00
N THR A 244 -9.35 -3.08 0.38
CA THR A 244 -9.25 -2.66 1.79
C THR A 244 -10.57 -2.56 2.55
N SER A 245 -11.70 -2.29 1.88
CA SER A 245 -12.96 -1.97 2.57
C SER A 245 -14.20 -2.53 1.88
N THR A 246 -15.24 -2.84 2.65
CA THR A 246 -16.57 -3.18 2.10
C THR A 246 -17.46 -1.94 1.94
N PHE A 247 -17.22 -0.91 2.75
CA PHE A 247 -17.89 0.38 2.69
C PHE A 247 -16.85 1.48 2.63
N PHE A 248 -16.97 2.35 1.64
CA PHE A 248 -15.99 3.40 1.39
C PHE A 248 -16.68 4.75 1.21
N ALA A 249 -16.33 5.72 2.05
CA ALA A 249 -16.88 7.06 1.95
C ALA A 249 -16.32 7.80 0.73
N VAL A 250 -17.18 8.45 -0.05
CA VAL A 250 -16.79 9.23 -1.25
C VAL A 250 -15.76 10.33 -0.93
N ARG A 251 -15.77 10.86 0.30
CA ARG A 251 -14.74 11.81 0.74
C ARG A 251 -13.33 11.19 0.76
N ASN A 252 -13.21 9.93 1.16
CA ASN A 252 -11.92 9.22 1.18
C ASN A 252 -11.44 8.94 -0.25
N TYR A 253 -12.36 8.80 -1.20
CA TYR A 253 -12.04 8.63 -2.62
C TYR A 253 -11.32 9.86 -3.15
N TRP A 254 -11.88 11.05 -2.94
CA TRP A 254 -11.28 12.30 -3.38
C TRP A 254 -9.93 12.58 -2.71
N ARG A 255 -9.82 12.28 -1.41
CA ARG A 255 -8.56 12.43 -0.67
C ARG A 255 -7.47 11.48 -1.19
N GLY A 256 -7.80 10.20 -1.36
CA GLY A 256 -6.89 9.20 -1.91
C GLY A 256 -6.49 9.53 -3.34
N PHE A 257 -7.43 9.95 -4.18
CA PHE A 257 -7.19 10.33 -5.57
C PHE A 257 -6.22 11.51 -5.66
N PHE A 258 -6.48 12.59 -4.92
CA PHE A 258 -5.61 13.76 -4.91
C PHE A 258 -4.19 13.43 -4.41
N ALA A 259 -4.08 12.66 -3.33
CA ALA A 259 -2.77 12.27 -2.80
C ALA A 259 -2.01 11.36 -3.78
N ALA A 260 -2.71 10.43 -4.43
CA ALA A 260 -2.12 9.52 -5.41
C ALA A 260 -1.68 10.25 -6.70
N THR A 261 -2.47 11.21 -7.20
CA THR A 261 -2.08 12.03 -8.35
C THR A 261 -0.86 12.88 -8.03
N PHE A 262 -0.83 13.52 -6.85
CA PHE A 262 0.32 14.29 -6.42
C PHE A 262 1.57 13.42 -6.29
N SER A 263 1.45 12.23 -5.70
CA SER A 263 2.57 11.28 -5.60
C SER A 263 3.08 10.82 -6.96
N ALA A 264 2.18 10.41 -7.87
CA ALA A 264 2.55 10.00 -9.22
C ALA A 264 3.20 11.14 -10.02
N PHE A 265 2.70 12.37 -9.85
CA PHE A 265 3.27 13.56 -10.46
C PHE A 265 4.70 13.82 -9.97
N ILE A 266 4.93 13.84 -8.65
CA ILE A 266 6.27 14.05 -8.09
C ILE A 266 7.23 12.94 -8.52
N PHE A 267 6.80 11.68 -8.52
CA PHE A 267 7.62 10.54 -8.97
C PHE A 267 8.09 10.73 -10.43
N ARG A 268 7.21 11.19 -11.32
CA ARG A 268 7.55 11.48 -12.72
C ARG A 268 8.46 12.68 -12.90
N VAL A 269 8.21 13.76 -12.16
CA VAL A 269 9.06 14.96 -12.20
C VAL A 269 10.49 14.63 -11.75
N LEU A 270 10.65 13.81 -10.70
CA LEU A 270 11.97 13.35 -10.23
C LEU A 270 12.71 12.52 -11.29
N ALA A 271 12.01 11.65 -12.02
CA ALA A 271 12.61 10.86 -13.10
C ALA A 271 13.13 11.75 -14.25
N VAL A 272 12.38 12.79 -14.62
CA VAL A 272 12.81 13.77 -15.64
C VAL A 272 13.99 14.60 -15.14
N TRP A 273 13.98 15.02 -13.87
CA TRP A 273 15.09 15.78 -13.28
C TRP A 273 16.39 14.96 -13.24
N ASN A 274 16.29 13.67 -12.94
CA ASN A 274 17.43 12.76 -12.93
C ASN A 274 17.90 12.35 -14.35
N LYS A 275 17.27 12.90 -15.40
CA LYS A 275 17.52 12.59 -16.83
C LYS A 275 17.29 11.12 -17.19
N ASP A 276 16.48 10.40 -16.41
CA ASP A 276 16.10 9.01 -16.71
C ASP A 276 15.02 8.95 -17.80
N GLU A 277 14.17 9.97 -17.91
CA GLU A 277 13.14 10.12 -18.95
C GLU A 277 13.17 11.52 -19.59
N GLU A 278 12.97 11.61 -20.91
CA GLU A 278 12.93 12.90 -21.65
C GLU A 278 11.65 13.70 -21.37
N THR A 279 10.53 13.02 -21.08
CA THR A 279 9.22 13.64 -20.86
C THR A 279 8.39 12.83 -19.86
N ILE A 280 7.40 13.47 -19.22
CA ILE A 280 6.44 12.81 -18.32
C ILE A 280 5.57 11.86 -19.16
N THR A 281 5.95 10.60 -19.21
CA THR A 281 5.20 9.56 -19.93
C THR A 281 4.85 8.40 -19.01
N ALA A 282 3.96 7.51 -19.46
CA ALA A 282 3.67 6.28 -18.72
C ALA A 282 4.91 5.37 -18.68
N LEU A 283 5.09 4.62 -17.58
CA LEU A 283 6.30 3.80 -17.33
C LEU A 283 6.57 2.81 -18.46
N PHE A 284 5.50 2.29 -19.06
CA PHE A 284 5.53 1.33 -20.15
C PHE A 284 4.73 1.90 -21.33
N LYS A 285 5.41 2.57 -22.25
CA LYS A 285 4.78 3.11 -23.46
C LYS A 285 4.61 2.01 -24.51
N THR A 286 3.36 1.68 -24.82
CA THR A 286 3.03 0.80 -25.96
C THR A 286 2.56 1.63 -27.15
N ARG A 287 2.86 1.17 -28.37
CA ARG A 287 2.40 1.79 -29.62
C ARG A 287 1.38 0.87 -30.29
N PHE A 288 0.11 1.09 -30.02
CA PHE A 288 -0.99 0.36 -30.66
C PHE A 288 -1.47 1.12 -31.90
N ARG A 289 -1.92 0.39 -32.94
CA ARG A 289 -2.61 0.99 -34.09
C ARG A 289 -4.02 1.37 -33.63
N LEU A 290 -4.37 2.65 -33.75
CA LEU A 290 -5.63 3.21 -33.22
C LEU A 290 -6.78 3.19 -34.25
N ASP A 291 -6.48 2.97 -35.53
CA ASP A 291 -7.45 3.15 -36.61
C ASP A 291 -8.54 2.05 -36.61
N PHE A 292 -8.17 0.80 -36.31
CA PHE A 292 -9.08 -0.33 -36.09
C PHE A 292 -8.46 -1.27 -35.04
N PRO A 293 -8.74 -1.08 -33.75
CA PRO A 293 -8.01 -1.78 -32.70
C PRO A 293 -8.39 -3.26 -32.59
N PHE A 294 -9.67 -3.61 -32.78
CA PHE A 294 -10.18 -4.99 -32.70
C PHE A 294 -11.42 -5.17 -33.57
N ASP A 295 -11.52 -6.32 -34.25
CA ASP A 295 -12.74 -6.72 -34.95
C ASP A 295 -13.71 -7.44 -33.99
N LEU A 296 -15.02 -7.34 -34.22
CA LEU A 296 -16.03 -8.02 -33.38
C LEU A 296 -15.82 -9.55 -33.34
N GLN A 297 -15.17 -10.12 -34.36
CA GLN A 297 -14.85 -11.55 -34.44
C GLN A 297 -13.77 -11.98 -33.43
N GLU A 298 -12.98 -11.05 -32.89
CA GLU A 298 -11.94 -11.33 -31.89
C GLU A 298 -12.49 -11.34 -30.46
N LEU A 299 -13.69 -10.80 -30.23
CA LEU A 299 -14.34 -10.77 -28.91
C LEU A 299 -14.53 -12.16 -28.28
N PRO A 300 -14.97 -13.21 -29.02
CA PRO A 300 -15.01 -14.57 -28.48
C PRO A 300 -13.63 -15.09 -28.06
N ALA A 301 -12.57 -14.74 -28.80
CA ALA A 301 -11.20 -15.14 -28.44
C ALA A 301 -10.75 -14.47 -27.14
N PHE A 302 -11.06 -13.18 -26.93
CA PHE A 302 -10.81 -12.50 -25.65
C PHE A 302 -11.63 -13.09 -24.50
N ALA A 303 -12.87 -13.53 -24.75
CA ALA A 303 -13.68 -14.21 -23.74
C ALA A 303 -13.05 -15.56 -23.33
N VAL A 304 -12.60 -16.36 -24.29
CA VAL A 304 -11.88 -17.63 -24.01
C VAL A 304 -10.59 -17.38 -23.24
N LEU A 305 -9.82 -16.35 -23.60
CA LEU A 305 -8.61 -15.94 -22.87
C LEU A 305 -8.94 -15.53 -21.43
N GLY A 306 -10.02 -14.77 -21.21
CA GLY A 306 -10.53 -14.39 -19.89
C GLY A 306 -10.91 -15.59 -19.03
N ILE A 307 -11.60 -16.58 -19.63
CA ILE A 307 -11.96 -17.83 -18.95
C ILE A 307 -10.69 -18.64 -18.58
N ALA A 308 -9.76 -18.80 -19.54
CA ALA A 308 -8.53 -19.54 -19.33
C ALA A 308 -7.64 -18.91 -18.23
N SER A 309 -7.48 -17.59 -18.26
CA SER A 309 -6.75 -16.84 -17.23
C SER A 309 -7.45 -16.89 -15.86
N GLY A 310 -8.78 -16.88 -15.82
CA GLY A 310 -9.56 -17.08 -14.59
C GLY A 310 -9.31 -18.46 -13.95
N PHE A 311 -9.36 -19.54 -14.74
CA PHE A 311 -9.01 -20.89 -14.27
C PHE A 311 -7.54 -20.99 -13.87
N GLY A 312 -6.62 -20.39 -14.64
CA GLY A 312 -5.19 -20.33 -14.32
C GLY A 312 -4.93 -19.62 -12.98
N GLY A 313 -5.61 -18.50 -12.73
CA GLY A 313 -5.55 -17.78 -11.46
C GLY A 313 -6.10 -18.59 -10.29
N ALA A 314 -7.22 -19.29 -10.48
CA ALA A 314 -7.78 -20.17 -9.46
C ALA A 314 -6.82 -21.33 -9.11
N LEU A 315 -6.21 -21.94 -10.13
CA LEU A 315 -5.20 -22.98 -9.95
C LEU A 315 -3.95 -22.42 -9.23
N PHE A 316 -3.50 -21.20 -9.57
CA PHE A 316 -2.39 -20.53 -8.88
C PHE A 316 -2.67 -20.39 -7.39
N VAL A 317 -3.85 -19.87 -7.02
CA VAL A 317 -4.23 -19.68 -5.62
C VAL A 317 -4.32 -21.02 -4.89
N TYR A 318 -4.89 -22.05 -5.52
CA TYR A 318 -5.00 -23.39 -4.95
C TYR A 318 -3.63 -24.03 -4.70
N LEU A 319 -2.74 -24.00 -5.69
CA LEU A 319 -1.39 -24.55 -5.58
C LEU A 319 -0.54 -23.79 -4.57
N ASN A 320 -0.59 -22.46 -4.58
CA ASN A 320 0.12 -21.64 -3.60
C ASN A 320 -0.35 -21.98 -2.17
N ARG A 321 -1.66 -22.13 -1.96
CA ARG A 321 -2.21 -22.59 -0.68
C ARG A 321 -1.65 -23.95 -0.26
N ILE A 322 -1.63 -24.95 -1.16
CA ILE A 322 -1.08 -26.28 -0.85
C ILE A 322 0.39 -26.19 -0.49
N ILE A 323 1.19 -25.42 -1.24
CA ILE A 323 2.62 -25.24 -0.98
C ILE A 323 2.82 -24.62 0.40
N VAL A 324 2.14 -23.51 0.71
CA VAL A 324 2.24 -22.83 2.01
C VAL A 324 1.83 -23.74 3.15
N GLU A 325 0.71 -24.48 3.02
CA GLU A 325 0.26 -25.43 4.04
C GLU A 325 1.25 -26.59 4.23
N SER A 326 1.82 -27.10 3.14
CA SER A 326 2.80 -28.20 3.17
C SER A 326 4.11 -27.76 3.83
N MET A 327 4.61 -26.56 3.51
CA MET A 327 5.81 -26.02 4.15
C MET A 327 5.59 -25.74 5.65
N ARG A 328 4.40 -25.30 6.06
CA ARG A 328 4.07 -25.10 7.48
C ARG A 328 3.96 -26.40 8.26
N LYS A 329 3.53 -27.50 7.61
CA LYS A 329 3.36 -28.83 8.24
C LYS A 329 4.67 -29.62 8.34
N GLN A 330 5.57 -29.51 7.37
CA GLN A 330 6.82 -30.28 7.36
C GLN A 330 8.02 -29.46 7.86
N LYS A 331 8.38 -29.61 9.15
CA LYS A 331 9.64 -29.07 9.72
C LYS A 331 10.91 -29.57 9.00
N THR A 332 10.82 -30.73 8.32
CA THR A 332 11.91 -31.34 7.55
C THR A 332 12.09 -30.72 6.15
N ILE A 333 11.05 -30.11 5.58
CA ILE A 333 11.12 -29.48 4.25
C ILE A 333 11.94 -28.19 4.26
N ASN A 334 11.94 -27.43 5.37
CA ASN A 334 12.91 -26.34 5.57
C ASN A 334 14.37 -26.82 5.53
N LYS A 335 14.62 -28.11 5.83
CA LYS A 335 15.95 -28.74 5.75
C LYS A 335 16.21 -29.40 4.39
N PHE A 336 15.18 -29.66 3.59
CA PHE A 336 15.24 -30.35 2.29
C PHE A 336 15.18 -29.38 1.08
N LEU A 337 14.54 -28.22 1.22
CA LEU A 337 14.49 -27.17 0.18
C LEU A 337 15.84 -26.49 -0.06
N LEU A 338 16.85 -26.75 0.78
CA LEU A 338 18.25 -26.41 0.56
C LEU A 338 19.00 -27.44 -0.31
N LYS A 339 18.37 -28.57 -0.69
CA LYS A 339 19.07 -29.76 -1.21
C LYS A 339 18.81 -30.06 -2.69
N ASN A 340 17.83 -29.43 -3.34
CA ASN A 340 17.51 -29.74 -4.73
C ASN A 340 17.69 -28.52 -5.65
N GLU A 341 18.61 -28.67 -6.58
CA GLU A 341 19.00 -27.69 -7.59
C GLU A 341 17.93 -27.53 -8.69
N VAL A 342 17.74 -26.31 -9.17
CA VAL A 342 16.91 -26.01 -10.35
C VAL A 342 17.82 -25.93 -11.57
N PRO A 343 17.56 -26.66 -12.67
CA PRO A 343 18.45 -26.64 -13.83
C PRO A 343 18.32 -25.38 -14.69
N GLN A 344 19.50 -24.97 -15.15
CA GLN A 344 19.93 -24.09 -16.26
C GLN A 344 18.90 -23.37 -17.16
N ALA A 345 19.29 -22.13 -17.45
CA ALA A 345 18.72 -21.24 -18.45
C ALA A 345 18.92 -21.78 -19.88
N TRP A 346 17.82 -21.90 -20.63
CA TRP A 346 17.85 -22.28 -22.04
C TRP A 346 17.89 -21.05 -22.94
N LYS A 347 19.02 -20.86 -23.62
CA LYS A 347 19.05 -20.27 -24.97
C LYS A 347 19.27 -21.43 -25.93
N HIS A 348 18.28 -21.73 -26.77
CA HIS A 348 18.45 -22.67 -27.88
C HIS A 348 17.89 -22.06 -29.16
N PRO A 349 18.69 -21.89 -30.23
CA PRO A 349 18.27 -21.28 -31.49
C PRO A 349 17.39 -22.19 -32.37
N GLN A 350 16.80 -23.26 -31.83
CA GLN A 350 16.02 -24.26 -32.58
C GLN A 350 14.69 -24.66 -31.92
N VAL A 351 14.26 -23.94 -30.87
CA VAL A 351 13.01 -24.21 -30.16
C VAL A 351 12.00 -23.13 -30.52
N GLY A 352 10.81 -23.54 -30.99
CA GLY A 352 9.75 -22.59 -31.34
C GLY A 352 9.40 -21.68 -30.18
N VAL A 353 9.13 -20.39 -30.48
CA VAL A 353 8.85 -19.33 -29.49
C VAL A 353 7.72 -19.73 -28.53
N PHE A 354 6.75 -20.53 -28.98
CA PHE A 354 5.66 -21.03 -28.15
C PHE A 354 6.12 -21.98 -27.03
N ILE A 355 7.13 -22.83 -27.28
CA ILE A 355 7.65 -23.78 -26.29
C ILE A 355 8.47 -23.04 -25.23
N THR A 356 9.27 -22.06 -25.64
CA THR A 356 10.04 -21.22 -24.69
C THR A 356 9.13 -20.35 -23.83
N LEU A 357 8.05 -19.80 -24.40
CA LEU A 357 7.02 -19.08 -23.65
C LEU A 357 6.29 -19.98 -22.64
N LEU A 358 5.87 -21.18 -23.05
CA LEU A 358 5.20 -22.12 -22.17
C LEU A 358 6.11 -22.55 -21.00
N LEU A 359 7.37 -22.85 -21.28
CA LEU A 359 8.36 -23.15 -20.24
C LEU A 359 8.61 -21.95 -19.32
N PHE A 360 8.69 -20.73 -19.86
CA PHE A 360 8.84 -19.51 -19.08
C PHE A 360 7.67 -19.32 -18.11
N ILE A 361 6.44 -19.47 -18.58
CA ILE A 361 5.21 -19.37 -17.77
C ILE A 361 5.23 -20.39 -16.63
N VAL A 362 5.50 -21.67 -16.94
CA VAL A 362 5.53 -22.75 -15.93
C VAL A 362 6.63 -22.53 -14.89
N MET A 363 7.83 -22.15 -15.33
CA MET A 363 8.95 -21.89 -14.42
C MET A 363 8.71 -20.65 -13.55
N LYS A 364 8.21 -19.55 -14.13
CA LYS A 364 7.86 -18.34 -13.38
C LYS A 364 6.73 -18.57 -12.40
N PHE A 365 5.75 -19.40 -12.76
CA PHE A 365 4.68 -19.83 -11.85
C PHE A 365 5.26 -20.49 -10.60
N TRP A 366 6.09 -21.52 -10.78
CA TRP A 366 6.66 -22.26 -9.65
C TRP A 366 7.60 -21.37 -8.80
N MET A 367 8.49 -20.62 -9.47
CA MET A 367 9.46 -19.77 -8.78
C MET A 367 8.79 -18.62 -8.03
N SER A 368 7.73 -18.02 -8.57
CA SER A 368 6.99 -16.97 -7.87
C SER A 368 6.25 -17.52 -6.65
N ALA A 369 5.62 -18.69 -6.77
CA ALA A 369 5.00 -19.36 -5.63
C ALA A 369 6.03 -19.60 -4.52
N LEU A 370 7.18 -20.22 -4.82
CA LEU A 370 8.25 -20.41 -3.84
C LEU A 370 8.76 -19.08 -3.27
N ALA A 371 9.01 -18.08 -4.12
CA ALA A 371 9.58 -16.81 -3.68
C ALA A 371 8.64 -16.06 -2.72
N THR A 372 7.33 -16.12 -2.96
CA THR A 372 6.32 -15.52 -2.06
C THR A 372 6.20 -16.22 -0.70
N THR A 373 6.71 -17.44 -0.58
CA THR A 373 6.70 -18.17 0.70
C THR A 373 7.89 -17.86 1.60
N MET A 374 8.94 -17.22 1.08
CA MET A 374 10.12 -16.84 1.84
C MET A 374 9.77 -15.79 2.91
N PRO A 375 10.43 -15.79 4.09
CA PRO A 375 10.18 -14.84 5.17
C PRO A 375 10.81 -13.48 4.90
N VAL A 376 10.55 -12.91 3.73
CA VAL A 376 11.02 -11.59 3.27
C VAL A 376 9.82 -10.67 2.99
N PRO A 377 9.97 -9.35 3.11
CA PRO A 377 8.96 -8.40 2.65
C PRO A 377 8.85 -8.49 1.13
N CYS A 378 7.72 -9.00 0.63
CA CYS A 378 7.48 -9.13 -0.80
C CYS A 378 6.00 -9.10 -1.15
N GLY A 379 5.71 -8.68 -2.38
CA GLY A 379 4.39 -8.70 -3.00
C GLY A 379 4.32 -9.71 -4.15
N ALA A 380 3.17 -10.34 -4.32
CA ALA A 380 2.92 -11.33 -5.37
C ALA A 380 2.33 -10.73 -6.66
N PHE A 381 1.93 -9.45 -6.65
CA PHE A 381 1.20 -8.82 -7.76
C PHE A 381 2.01 -8.82 -9.06
N MET A 382 3.22 -8.25 -9.07
CA MET A 382 4.02 -8.12 -10.28
C MET A 382 4.41 -9.48 -10.91
N PRO A 383 4.84 -10.49 -10.15
CA PRO A 383 5.10 -11.82 -10.72
C PRO A 383 3.87 -12.46 -11.35
N VAL A 384 2.68 -12.34 -10.74
CA VAL A 384 1.43 -12.87 -11.29
C VAL A 384 1.00 -12.10 -12.54
N PHE A 385 1.17 -10.78 -12.54
CA PHE A 385 0.91 -9.92 -13.69
C PHE A 385 1.79 -10.29 -14.89
N LEU A 386 3.08 -10.58 -14.66
CA LEU A 386 4.02 -11.04 -15.68
C LEU A 386 3.73 -12.45 -16.22
N ILE A 387 3.02 -13.30 -15.46
CA ILE A 387 2.60 -14.63 -15.93
C ILE A 387 1.35 -14.51 -16.83
N GLY A 388 0.52 -13.49 -16.59
CA GLY A 388 -0.68 -13.22 -17.38
C GLY A 388 -0.44 -12.45 -18.68
N MET A 389 0.66 -11.69 -18.77
CA MET A 389 1.17 -11.12 -20.03
C MET A 389 1.82 -12.19 -20.89
#